data_AF-A0A8X6XNU9-F1
#
_entry.id   AF-A0A8X6XNU9-F1
#
_cell.length_a   1.000
_cell.length_b   1.000
_cell.length_c   1.000
_cell.angle_alpha   90.00
_cell.angle_beta   90.00
_cell.angle_gamma   90.00
#
_symmetry.space_group_name_H-M   'P 1'
#
loop_
_entity.id
_entity.type
_entity.pdbx_description
1 polymer ?
#
loop_
_entity_poly.entity_id
_entity_poly.type
_entity_poly.pdbx_seq_one_letter_code
_entity_poly.pdbx_strand_id
1 'polypeptide(L)'
;MAREQQKDSQLQDILAGSCPSSLVLQPFPVGQPPITLHCDVSTDHIRPFVPVIFRWEIFNNLHALSRPGVRASLKMVAERYVWPAMRQDVALWARTCLQCQSSKVARHTRSEIGKFELPSSRF
;
A
#
# COMPACT_ATOMS: atom_id res chain seq x y z
N MET A 1 -3.39 6.07 17.35
CA MET A 1 -2.48 4.97 17.03
C MET A 1 -2.33 3.95 18.17
N ALA A 2 -1.51 4.21 19.20
CA ALA A 2 -1.19 3.21 20.24
C ALA A 2 -2.42 2.68 21.02
N ARG A 3 -3.35 3.56 21.38
CA ARG A 3 -4.62 3.16 22.05
C ARG A 3 -5.52 2.26 21.20
N GLU A 4 -5.45 2.43 19.88
CA GLU A 4 -6.31 1.69 18.95
C GLU A 4 -5.72 0.33 18.60
N GLN A 5 -4.39 0.17 18.70
CA GLN A 5 -3.76 -1.15 18.68
C GLN A 5 -4.28 -2.04 19.80
N GLN A 6 -4.55 -1.49 20.99
CA GLN A 6 -5.09 -2.27 22.12
C GLN A 6 -6.48 -2.86 21.83
N LYS A 7 -7.25 -2.22 20.94
CA LYS A 7 -8.60 -2.66 20.55
C LYS A 7 -8.61 -3.49 19.27
N ASP A 8 -7.49 -3.57 18.55
CA ASP A 8 -7.42 -4.23 17.25
C ASP A 8 -7.36 -5.75 17.42
N SER A 9 -8.42 -6.44 17.03
CA SER A 9 -8.52 -7.91 17.18
C SER A 9 -7.45 -8.65 16.39
N GLN A 10 -7.12 -8.17 15.19
CA GLN A 10 -6.11 -8.80 14.34
C GLN A 10 -4.72 -8.74 14.98
N LEU A 11 -4.39 -7.65 15.65
CA LEU A 11 -3.16 -7.57 16.44
C LEU A 11 -3.18 -8.57 17.59
N GLN A 12 -4.28 -8.69 18.34
CA GLN A 12 -4.40 -9.66 19.42
C GLN A 12 -4.25 -11.11 18.95
N ASP A 13 -4.85 -11.45 17.80
CA ASP A 13 -4.75 -12.79 17.21
C ASP A 13 -3.31 -13.16 16.81
N ILE A 14 -2.55 -12.19 16.30
CA ILE A 14 -1.14 -12.37 15.96
C ILE A 14 -0.30 -12.55 17.23
N LEU A 15 -0.53 -11.73 18.26
CA LEU A 15 0.19 -11.82 19.53
C LEU A 15 -0.12 -13.12 20.29
N ALA A 16 -1.36 -13.61 20.20
CA ALA A 16 -1.79 -14.89 20.79
C ALA A 16 -1.29 -16.12 20.01
N GLY A 17 -0.72 -15.93 18.81
CA GLY A 17 -0.30 -17.03 17.94
C GLY A 17 -1.46 -17.78 17.27
N SER A 18 -2.69 -17.26 17.37
CA SER A 18 -3.89 -17.83 16.74
C SER A 18 -3.87 -17.73 15.22
N CYS A 19 -3.13 -16.77 14.67
CA CYS A 19 -2.99 -16.54 13.23
C CYS A 19 -1.52 -16.65 12.80
N PRO A 20 -1.19 -17.51 11.82
CA PRO A 20 0.17 -17.61 11.32
C PRO A 20 0.59 -16.31 10.63
N SER A 21 1.64 -15.68 11.14
CA SER A 21 2.19 -14.42 10.65
C SER A 21 3.71 -14.50 10.65
N SER A 22 4.34 -13.91 9.63
CA SER A 22 5.80 -13.75 9.58
C SER A 22 6.30 -12.50 10.30
N LEU A 23 5.39 -11.71 10.89
CA LEU A 23 5.73 -10.48 11.61
C LEU A 23 6.32 -10.80 12.98
N VAL A 24 7.38 -10.09 13.35
CA VAL A 24 8.00 -10.19 14.68
C VAL A 24 7.65 -8.92 15.44
N LEU A 25 6.56 -8.96 16.19
CA LEU A 25 6.01 -7.79 16.88
C LEU A 25 6.59 -7.64 18.29
N GLN A 26 7.18 -6.48 18.57
CA GLN A 26 7.72 -6.12 19.88
C GLN A 26 7.04 -4.86 20.43
N PRO A 27 6.80 -4.77 21.75
CA PRO A 27 6.22 -3.59 22.40
C PRO A 27 7.27 -2.49 22.62
N PHE A 28 6.92 -1.25 22.30
CA PHE A 28 7.73 -0.06 22.53
C PHE A 28 6.93 0.98 23.34
N PRO A 29 7.48 1.54 24.44
CA PRO A 29 6.82 2.61 25.17
C PRO A 29 6.92 3.94 24.39
N VAL A 30 5.80 4.63 24.20
CA VAL A 30 5.75 5.93 23.53
C VAL A 30 4.92 6.95 24.32
N GLY A 31 5.34 8.21 24.29
CA GLY A 31 4.64 9.34 24.92
C GLY A 31 4.82 9.46 26.44
N GLN A 32 4.10 10.43 27.03
CA GLN A 32 4.00 10.64 28.48
C GLN A 32 2.53 10.91 28.87
N PRO A 33 1.89 10.08 29.73
CA PRO A 33 2.39 8.82 30.28
C PRO A 33 2.65 7.76 29.19
N PRO A 34 3.54 6.77 29.45
CA PRO A 34 3.93 5.80 28.43
C PRO A 34 2.76 4.92 28.04
N ILE A 35 2.52 4.80 26.72
CA ILE A 35 1.57 3.86 26.13
C ILE A 35 2.36 2.90 25.25
N THR A 36 2.03 1.61 25.30
CA THR A 36 2.68 0.58 24.48
C THR A 36 2.24 0.66 23.02
N LEU A 37 3.21 0.68 22.11
CA LEU A 37 3.03 0.57 20.67
C LEU A 37 3.74 -0.71 20.19
N HIS A 38 3.00 -1.60 19.52
CA HIS A 38 3.57 -2.78 18.88
C HIS A 38 4.15 -2.41 17.52
N CYS A 39 5.41 -2.79 17.32
CA CYS A 39 6.16 -2.56 16.09
C CYS A 39 6.76 -3.87 15.60
N ASP A 40 6.79 -4.05 14.28
CA ASP A 40 7.50 -5.13 13.62
C ASP A 40 8.99 -4.81 13.53
N VAL A 41 9.81 -5.79 13.93
CA VAL A 41 11.27 -5.74 13.91
C VAL A 41 11.86 -6.84 13.02
N SER A 42 11.05 -7.52 12.21
CA SER A 42 11.49 -8.58 11.29
C SER A 42 12.40 -8.09 10.15
N THR A 43 12.49 -6.78 9.95
CA THR A 43 13.31 -6.12 8.93
C THR A 43 14.29 -5.14 9.56
N ASP A 44 15.24 -4.61 8.78
CA ASP A 44 16.22 -3.61 9.24
C ASP A 44 15.61 -2.31 9.82
N HIS A 45 14.32 -2.09 9.59
CA HIS A 45 13.59 -0.92 10.07
C HIS A 45 12.50 -1.34 11.05
N ILE A 46 12.37 -0.59 12.15
CA ILE A 46 11.26 -0.74 13.11
C ILE A 46 10.03 -0.09 12.51
N ARG A 47 8.96 -0.88 12.31
CA ARG A 47 7.73 -0.42 11.64
C ARG A 47 6.52 -0.60 12.55
N PRO A 48 5.81 0.47 12.94
CA PRO A 48 4.59 0.33 13.72
C PRO A 48 3.53 -0.50 12.99
N PHE A 49 2.89 -1.41 13.73
CA PHE A 49 1.72 -2.13 13.24
C PHE A 49 0.54 -1.18 13.09
N VAL A 50 -0.20 -1.23 11.99
CA VAL A 50 -1.30 -0.29 11.71
C VAL A 50 -2.69 -0.92 11.92
N PRO A 51 -3.46 -0.44 12.92
CA PRO A 51 -4.86 -0.81 13.08
C PRO A 51 -5.70 -0.45 11.85
N VAL A 52 -6.74 -1.23 11.58
CA VAL A 52 -7.57 -1.10 10.37
C VAL A 52 -8.00 0.35 10.09
N ILE A 53 -8.43 1.06 11.13
CA ILE A 53 -8.96 2.43 11.03
C ILE A 53 -7.95 3.46 10.50
N PHE A 54 -6.65 3.24 10.66
CA PHE A 54 -5.61 4.19 10.23
C PHE A 54 -4.99 3.86 8.87
N ARG A 55 -5.26 2.68 8.31
CA ARG A 55 -4.57 2.21 7.09
C ARG A 55 -4.83 3.11 5.89
N TRP A 56 -6.09 3.50 5.69
CA TRP A 56 -6.49 4.40 4.60
C TRP A 56 -5.86 5.78 4.76
N GLU A 57 -5.92 6.34 5.96
CA GLU A 57 -5.36 7.67 6.26
C GLU A 57 -3.85 7.71 6.01
N ILE A 58 -3.11 6.71 6.51
CA ILE A 58 -1.67 6.58 6.28
C ILE A 58 -1.35 6.45 4.80
N PHE A 59 -2.07 5.59 4.08
CA PHE A 59 -1.90 5.46 2.64
C PHE A 59 -2.13 6.80 1.93
N ASN A 60 -3.25 7.47 2.21
CA ASN A 60 -3.64 8.69 1.53
C ASN A 60 -2.63 9.82 1.81
N ASN A 61 -2.18 9.98 3.06
CA ASN A 61 -1.20 10.99 3.45
C ASN A 61 0.13 10.78 2.71
N LEU A 62 0.62 9.55 2.59
CA LEU A 62 1.87 9.25 1.88
C LEU A 62 1.68 9.36 0.36
N HIS A 63 0.61 8.79 -0.18
CA HIS A 63 0.35 8.77 -1.61
C HIS A 63 0.07 10.17 -2.17
N ALA A 64 -0.61 11.05 -1.43
CA ALA A 64 -0.96 12.39 -1.89
C ALA A 64 0.27 13.30 -2.12
N LEU A 65 1.41 13.03 -1.47
CA LEU A 65 2.63 13.84 -1.60
C LEU A 65 3.13 13.95 -3.04
N SER A 66 3.08 12.83 -3.79
CA SER A 66 3.63 12.78 -5.15
C SER A 66 2.82 11.92 -6.12
N ARG A 67 1.68 11.38 -5.69
CA ARG A 67 0.82 10.47 -6.47
C ARG A 67 1.58 9.33 -7.15
N PRO A 68 2.45 8.61 -6.42
CA PRO A 68 3.31 7.61 -7.03
C PRO A 68 2.50 6.42 -7.56
N GLY A 69 3.06 5.72 -8.56
CA GLY A 69 2.51 4.44 -9.01
C GLY A 69 2.49 3.37 -7.91
N VAL A 70 1.87 2.22 -8.19
CA VAL A 70 1.68 1.12 -7.24
C VAL A 70 2.99 0.69 -6.56
N ARG A 71 4.04 0.41 -7.34
CA ARG A 71 5.34 -0.06 -6.82
C ARG A 71 5.97 0.95 -5.85
N ALA A 72 5.94 2.23 -6.19
CA ALA A 72 6.52 3.28 -5.37
C ALA A 72 5.66 3.55 -4.11
N SER A 73 4.33 3.50 -4.23
CA SER A 73 3.43 3.57 -3.07
C SER A 73 3.69 2.42 -2.08
N LEU A 74 3.84 1.20 -2.58
CA LEU A 74 4.16 0.03 -1.77
C LEU A 74 5.47 0.19 -1.03
N LYS A 75 6.53 0.63 -1.71
CA LYS A 75 7.84 0.85 -1.11
C LYS A 75 7.75 1.88 0.02
N MET A 76 7.15 3.03 -0.25
CA MET A 76 7.03 4.14 0.71
C MET A 76 6.26 3.75 1.99
N VAL A 77 5.18 2.98 1.85
CA VAL A 77 4.43 2.48 3.00
C VAL A 77 5.23 1.40 3.74
N ALA A 78 5.77 0.41 3.03
CA ALA A 78 6.46 -0.74 3.61
C ALA A 78 7.78 -0.38 4.32
N GLU A 79 8.39 0.76 4.01
CA GLU A 79 9.55 1.28 4.73
C GLU A 79 9.21 1.76 6.14
N ARG A 80 7.96 2.18 6.39
CA ARG A 80 7.57 2.91 7.61
C ARG A 80 6.53 2.18 8.45
N TYR A 81 5.68 1.39 7.82
CA TYR A 81 4.49 0.81 8.44
C TYR A 81 4.29 -0.64 8.02
N VAL A 82 3.49 -1.36 8.80
CA VAL A 82 3.14 -2.75 8.48
C VAL A 82 1.71 -3.08 8.93
N TRP A 83 1.03 -3.93 8.17
CA TRP A 83 -0.19 -4.61 8.57
C TRP A 83 -0.44 -5.84 7.68
N PRO A 84 -1.29 -6.79 8.10
CA PRO A 84 -1.65 -7.95 7.28
C PRO A 84 -2.34 -7.52 5.99
N ALA A 85 -1.97 -8.17 4.86
CA ALA A 85 -2.45 -7.81 3.52
C ALA A 85 -2.10 -6.39 3.02
N MET A 86 -1.17 -5.67 3.67
CA MET A 86 -0.73 -4.32 3.27
C MET A 86 -0.43 -4.17 1.78
N ARG A 87 0.25 -5.15 1.17
CA ARG A 87 0.57 -5.06 -0.25
C ARG A 87 -0.66 -5.05 -1.15
N GLN A 88 -1.70 -5.80 -0.77
CA GLN A 88 -2.94 -5.89 -1.54
C GLN A 88 -3.72 -4.58 -1.41
N ASP A 89 -3.89 -4.10 -0.18
CA ASP A 89 -4.59 -2.84 0.12
C ASP A 89 -3.97 -1.65 -0.63
N VAL A 90 -2.66 -1.43 -0.44
CA VAL A 90 -1.94 -0.30 -1.06
C VAL A 90 -1.96 -0.41 -2.59
N ALA A 91 -1.84 -1.61 -3.14
CA ALA A 91 -1.92 -1.81 -4.58
C ALA A 91 -3.32 -1.56 -5.15
N LEU A 92 -4.37 -1.92 -4.41
CA LEU A 92 -5.74 -1.62 -4.78
C LEU A 92 -5.96 -0.10 -4.77
N TRP A 93 -5.66 0.57 -3.65
CA TRP A 93 -5.90 2.01 -3.48
C TRP A 93 -5.11 2.87 -4.47
N ALA A 94 -3.84 2.53 -4.73
CA ALA A 94 -3.05 3.26 -5.72
C ALA A 94 -3.56 3.04 -7.17
N ARG A 95 -4.17 1.88 -7.47
CA ARG A 95 -4.80 1.62 -8.79
C ARG A 95 -6.12 2.35 -8.95
N THR A 96 -6.91 2.47 -7.88
CA THR A 96 -8.24 3.09 -7.91
C THR A 96 -8.23 4.59 -7.61
N CYS A 97 -7.05 5.20 -7.42
CA CYS A 97 -6.93 6.64 -7.24
C CYS A 97 -7.40 7.41 -8.50
N LEU A 98 -8.55 8.08 -8.40
CA LEU A 98 -9.18 8.81 -9.51
C LEU A 98 -8.27 9.87 -10.13
N GLN A 99 -7.55 10.62 -9.30
CA GLN A 99 -6.62 11.66 -9.76
C GLN A 99 -5.41 11.06 -10.50
N CYS A 100 -4.93 9.88 -10.09
CA CYS A 100 -3.90 9.16 -10.83
C CYS A 100 -4.43 8.61 -12.15
N GLN A 101 -5.66 8.09 -12.17
CA GLN A 101 -6.29 7.57 -13.40
C GLN A 101 -6.53 8.67 -14.42
N SER A 102 -7.10 9.81 -14.00
CA SER A 102 -7.37 10.95 -14.89
C SER A 102 -6.08 11.56 -15.46
N SER A 103 -4.99 11.53 -14.71
CA SER A 103 -3.69 12.04 -15.17
C SER A 103 -2.95 11.06 -16.10
N LYS A 104 -3.30 9.77 -16.06
CA LYS A 104 -2.67 8.70 -16.85
C LYS A 104 -3.46 8.33 -18.10
N VAL A 105 -4.12 9.30 -18.72
CA VAL A 105 -4.69 9.10 -20.05
C VAL A 105 -3.54 9.09 -21.06
N ALA A 106 -3.01 7.91 -21.35
CA ALA A 106 -2.12 7.72 -22.48
C ALA A 106 -2.94 8.02 -23.74
N ARG A 107 -2.67 9.16 -24.39
CA ARG A 107 -3.23 9.44 -25.70
C ARG A 107 -2.61 8.43 -26.65
N HIS A 108 -3.38 7.44 -27.08
CA HIS A 108 -2.93 6.55 -28.14
C HIS A 108 -2.59 7.40 -29.36
N THR A 109 -1.33 7.37 -29.79
CA THR A 109 -0.95 7.85 -31.12
C THR A 109 -1.65 6.95 -32.11
N ARG A 110 -2.81 7.38 -32.62
CA ARG A 110 -3.47 6.70 -33.72
C ARG A 110 -2.65 6.98 -34.96
N SER A 111 -1.85 6.00 -35.38
CA SER A 111 -1.26 6.02 -36.71
C SER A 111 -2.38 6.03 -37.75
N GLU A 112 -2.22 6.80 -38.81
CA GLU A 112 -3.16 6.77 -39.94
C GLU A 112 -3.26 5.34 -40.49
N ILE A 113 -4.45 4.96 -40.93
CA ILE A 113 -4.66 3.69 -41.61
C ILE A 113 -3.86 3.75 -42.92
N GLY A 114 -2.87 2.87 -43.06
CA GLY A 114 -2.07 2.78 -44.28
C GLY A 114 -2.97 2.55 -45.50
N LYS A 115 -2.74 3.31 -46.58
CA LYS A 115 -3.38 3.05 -47.86
C LYS A 115 -2.70 1.83 -48.48
N PHE A 116 -3.40 0.69 -48.50
CA PHE A 116 -2.96 -0.49 -49.21
C PHE A 116 -3.42 -0.39 -50.66
N GLU A 117 -2.48 -0.40 -51.60
CA GLU A 117 -2.83 -0.54 -53.02
C GLU A 117 -3.28 -1.98 -53.29
N LEU A 118 -4.41 -2.11 -53.99
CA LEU A 118 -4.91 -3.43 -54.41
C LEU A 118 -4.00 -3.98 -55.52
N PRO A 119 -3.57 -5.25 -55.46
CA PRO A 119 -2.77 -5.85 -56.53
C PRO A 119 -3.52 -5.78 -57.87
N SER A 120 -2.88 -5.25 -58.90
CA SER A 120 -3.49 -5.00 -60.22
C SER A 120 -3.73 -6.28 -61.05
N SER A 121 -3.25 -7.44 -60.60
CA SER A 121 -3.56 -8.72 -61.23
C SER A 121 -3.54 -9.86 -60.21
N ARG A 122 -4.49 -10.78 -60.34
CA ARG A 122 -4.43 -12.10 -59.72
C ARG A 122 -3.63 -13.04 -60.62
N PHE A 123 -2.75 -13.84 -60.02
CA PHE A 123 -2.10 -14.97 -60.69
C PHE A 123 -3.11 -16.03 -61.09
#